data_AF-A0A077P110-F1
#
_entry.id   AF-A0A077P110-F1
#
_cell.length_a   1.000
_cell.length_b   1.000
_cell.length_c   1.000
_cell.angle_alpha   90.00
_cell.angle_beta   90.00
_cell.angle_gamma   90.00
#
_symmetry.space_group_name_H-M   'P 1'
#
loop_
_entity.id
_entity.type
_entity.pdbx_description
1 polymer ?
#
loop_
_entity_poly.entity_id
_entity_poly.type
_entity_poly.pdbx_seq_one_letter_code
_entity_poly.pdbx_strand_id
1 'polypeptide(L)' 'MDKDLIEEEEVFEKLGKKRTAVYRLRKKHGFPEPVLSHPARYSLSAINKWLNEGGVNRA' A
#
# COMPACT_ATOMS: atom_id res chain seq x y z
N MET A 1 6.66 -15.15 11.91
CA MET A 1 6.52 -15.28 10.44
C MET A 1 6.31 -13.85 9.96
N ASP A 2 7.41 -13.12 9.76
CA ASP A 2 7.42 -11.65 9.71
C ASP A 2 8.23 -11.14 8.51
N LYS A 3 8.00 -11.72 7.33
CA LYS A 3 8.78 -11.41 6.12
C LYS A 3 8.02 -10.61 5.06
N ASP A 4 6.81 -10.14 5.37
CA ASP A 4 5.95 -9.46 4.38
C ASP A 4 5.86 -7.95 4.59
N LEU A 5 6.67 -7.36 5.47
CA LEU A 5 6.71 -5.91 5.67
C LEU A 5 7.70 -5.27 4.71
N ILE A 6 7.18 -4.43 3.81
CA ILE A 6 7.96 -3.65 2.85
C ILE A 6 7.95 -2.17 3.23
N GLU A 7 8.97 -1.44 2.82
CA GLU A 7 9.08 -0.01 3.10
C GLU A 7 8.18 0.81 2.17
N GLU A 8 7.85 2.04 2.60
CA GLU A 8 7.01 2.94 1.82
C GLU A 8 7.55 3.20 0.40
N GLU A 9 8.88 3.24 0.23
CA GLU A 9 9.51 3.42 -1.09
C GLU A 9 9.28 2.22 -2.03
N GLU A 10 9.40 1.00 -1.51
CA GLU A 10 9.16 -0.23 -2.27
C GLU A 10 7.69 -0.35 -2.72
N VAL A 11 6.75 0.16 -1.91
CA VAL A 11 5.33 0.26 -2.31
C VAL A 11 5.17 1.16 -3.53
N PHE A 12 5.91 2.27 -3.59
CA PHE A 12 5.83 3.22 -4.70
C PHE A 12 6.35 2.62 -5.99
N GLU A 13 7.48 1.92 -5.91
CA GLU A 13 8.05 1.20 -7.04
C GLU A 13 7.11 0.10 -7.52
N LYS A 14 6.56 -0.71 -6.60
CA LYS A 14 5.65 -1.82 -6.94
C LYS A 14 4.36 -1.36 -7.61
N LEU A 15 3.84 -0.21 -7.21
CA LEU A 15 2.65 0.38 -7.84
C LEU A 15 3.00 1.21 -9.09
N GLY A 16 4.29 1.51 -9.32
CA GLY A 16 4.72 2.49 -10.32
C GLY A 16 4.11 3.87 -10.08
N LYS A 17 3.88 4.24 -8.81
CA LYS A 17 3.19 5.48 -8.41
C LYS A 17 4.05 6.30 -7.47
N LYS A 18 4.03 7.62 -7.65
CA LYS A 18 4.67 8.56 -6.73
C LYS A 18 3.98 8.56 -5.36
N ARG A 19 4.71 8.96 -4.32
CA ARG A 19 4.21 9.12 -2.93
C ARG A 19 2.86 9.84 -2.83
N THR A 20 2.70 10.94 -3.57
CA THR A 20 1.44 11.73 -3.57
C THR A 20 0.26 10.96 -4.14
N ALA A 21 0.48 10.06 -5.08
CA ALA A 21 -0.57 9.19 -5.61
C ALA A 21 -0.97 8.13 -4.57
N VAL A 22 0.00 7.49 -3.88
CA VAL A 22 -0.31 6.56 -2.78
C VAL A 22 -1.03 7.24 -1.62
N TYR A 23 -0.70 8.49 -1.31
CA TYR A 23 -1.50 9.30 -0.37
C TYR A 23 -2.96 9.45 -0.81
N ARG A 24 -3.22 9.75 -2.09
CA ARG A 24 -4.58 9.82 -2.63
C ARG A 24 -5.29 8.47 -2.59
N LEU A 25 -4.58 7.37 -2.87
CA LEU A 25 -5.12 6.01 -2.78
C LEU A 25 -5.58 5.68 -1.35
N ARG A 26 -4.81 6.06 -0.33
CA ARG A 26 -5.21 5.91 1.08
C ARG A 26 -6.47 6.71 1.40
N LYS A 27 -6.52 7.97 0.98
CA LYS A 27 -7.65 8.87 1.30
C LYS A 27 -8.93 8.59 0.52
N LYS A 28 -8.84 8.09 -0.72
CA LYS A 28 -9.99 8.00 -1.64
C LYS A 28 -10.39 6.58 -2.04
N HIS A 29 -9.45 5.63 -2.01
CA HIS A 29 -9.67 4.28 -2.55
C HIS A 29 -9.42 3.17 -1.51
N GLY A 30 -9.35 3.52 -0.22
CA GLY A 30 -9.20 2.54 0.86
C GLY A 30 -7.90 1.74 0.79
N PHE A 31 -6.82 2.35 0.26
CA PHE A 31 -5.51 1.69 0.22
C PHE A 31 -5.03 1.36 1.65
N PRO A 32 -4.37 0.21 1.87
CA PRO A 32 -3.95 -0.22 3.20
C PRO A 32 -3.12 0.84 3.94
N GLU A 33 -3.36 0.96 5.24
CA GLU A 33 -2.53 1.78 6.12
C GLU A 33 -1.22 1.04 6.47
N PRO A 34 -0.14 1.78 6.73
CA PRO A 34 1.11 1.17 7.16
C PRO A 34 0.94 0.55 8.55
N VAL A 35 1.53 -0.64 8.73
CA VAL A 35 1.57 -1.38 10.00
C VAL A 35 2.45 -0.67 11.04
N LEU A 36 3.55 -0.06 10.59
CA LEU A 36 4.42 0.78 11.41
C LEU A 36 4.47 2.18 10.83
N SER A 37 4.51 3.21 11.67
CA SER A 37 4.50 4.60 11.22
C SER A 37 5.90 5.23 11.10
N HIS A 38 6.88 4.73 11.86
CA HIS A 38 8.24 5.29 11.92
C HIS A 38 9.30 4.18 12.01
N PRO A 39 9.95 3.79 10.89
CA PRO A 39 9.64 4.15 9.50
C PRO A 39 8.31 3.52 9.02
N ALA A 40 7.70 4.12 8.01
CA ALA A 40 6.46 3.62 7.44
C ALA A 40 6.67 2.24 6.78
N ARG A 41 6.01 1.20 7.31
CA ARG A 41 6.07 -0.17 6.74
C ARG A 41 4.70 -0.69 6.40
N TYR A 42 4.56 -1.27 5.22
CA TYR A 42 3.30 -1.81 4.72
C TYR A 42 3.37 -3.33 4.66
N SER A 43 2.24 -3.97 4.92
CA SER A 43 2.09 -5.39 4.66
C SER A 43 1.91 -5.62 3.16
N LEU A 44 2.85 -6.33 2.55
CA LEU A 44 2.79 -6.74 1.15
C LEU A 44 1.54 -7.58 0.87
N SER A 45 1.15 -8.44 1.81
CA SER A 45 -0.07 -9.24 1.70
C SER A 45 -1.33 -8.38 1.74
N ALA A 46 -1.37 -7.30 2.54
CA ALA A 46 -2.49 -6.35 2.52
C ALA A 46 -2.58 -5.57 1.20
N ILE A 47 -1.44 -5.19 0.62
CA ILE A 47 -1.40 -4.51 -0.69
C ILE A 47 -1.88 -5.44 -1.81
N ASN A 48 -1.34 -6.66 -1.87
CA ASN A 48 -1.79 -7.67 -2.85
C ASN A 48 -3.27 -8.02 -2.64
N LYS A 49 -3.67 -8.15 -1.36
CA LYS A 49 -5.02 -7.97 -0.80
C LYS A 49 -5.90 -7.05 -1.64
N TRP A 50 -5.61 -5.77 -1.44
CA TRP A 50 -6.35 -4.66 -2.00
C TRP A 50 -6.34 -4.66 -3.54
N LEU A 51 -5.21 -5.01 -4.17
CA LEU A 51 -5.11 -5.13 -5.62
C LEU A 51 -6.03 -6.24 -6.18
N ASN A 52 -6.03 -7.42 -5.55
CA ASN A 52 -6.88 -8.55 -5.94
C ASN A 52 -8.37 -8.25 -5.76
N GLU A 53 -8.71 -7.44 -4.77
CA GLU A 53 -10.08 -7.02 -4.48
C GLU A 53 -10.58 -5.90 -5.41
N GLY A 54 -9.81 -5.52 -6.42
CA GLY A 54 -10.17 -4.51 -7.44
C GLY A 54 -9.42 -3.18 -7.32
N GLY A 55 -8.60 -3.01 -6.28
CA GLY A 55 -7.74 -1.84 -6.10
C GLY A 55 -8.50 -0.52 -6.15
N VAL A 56 -8.14 0.32 -7.13
CA VAL A 56 -8.78 1.63 -7.37
C VAL A 56 -10.24 1.49 -7.79
N ASN A 57 -10.59 0.35 -8.42
CA ASN A 57 -11.91 0.05 -8.97
C ASN A 57 -12.78 -0.78 -8.02
N ARG A 58 -12.47 -0.81 -6.72
CA ARG A 58 -13.44 -1.27 -5.70
C ARG A 58 -14.66 -0.34 -5.76
N ALA A 59 -15.67 -0.75 -6.52
CA ALA A 59 -17.00 -0.17 -6.56
C ALA A 59 -17.89 -0.85 -5.52
#